data_AF-A0A6P0N6Y3-F1
#
_entry.id   AF-A0A6P0N6Y3-F1
#
_cell.length_a   1.000
_cell.length_b   1.000
_cell.length_c   1.000
_cell.angle_alpha   90.00
_cell.angle_beta   90.00
_cell.angle_gamma   90.00
#
_symmetry.space_group_name_H-M   'P 1'
#
loop_
_entity.id
_entity.type
_entity.pdbx_description
1 polymer ?
#
loop_
_entity_poly.entity_id
_entity_poly.type
_entity_poly.pdbx_seq_one_letter_code
_entity_poly.pdbx_strand_id
1 'polypeptide(L)' 'AGDLAQPLEAGILTMDDLRGDLRDLVSGASPGRRDDQEITMFKSAGIALEDVAAARLVFAEDQ' A
#
# COMPACT_ATOMS: atom_id res chain seq x y z
N ALA A 1 -5.55 -2.57 -12.06
CA ALA A 1 -4.36 -3.17 -12.71
C ALA A 1 -3.69 -2.24 -13.73
N GLY A 2 -4.15 -0.99 -13.91
CA GLY A 2 -3.50 -0.02 -14.82
C GLY A 2 -2.76 1.13 -14.15
N ASP A 3 -3.09 1.43 -12.89
CA ASP A 3 -2.69 2.68 -12.23
C ASP A 3 -1.18 2.83 -11.98
N LEU A 4 -0.44 1.72 -11.91
CA LEU A 4 1.02 1.71 -11.83
C LEU A 4 1.67 1.16 -13.10
N ALA A 5 1.10 0.09 -13.67
CA ALA A 5 1.66 -0.56 -14.86
C ALA A 5 1.74 0.40 -16.06
N GLN A 6 0.66 1.14 -16.37
CA GLN A 6 0.64 2.03 -17.54
C GLN A 6 1.60 3.22 -17.39
N PRO A 7 1.65 3.94 -16.26
CA PRO A 7 2.64 5.00 -16.08
C PRO A 7 4.10 4.51 -16.08
N LEU A 8 4.37 3.31 -15.56
CA LEU A 8 5.70 2.69 -15.61
C LEU A 8 6.10 2.36 -17.05
N GLU A 9 5.20 1.73 -17.82
CA GLU A 9 5.43 1.44 -19.25
C GLU A 9 5.62 2.70 -20.09
N ALA A 10 4.88 3.77 -19.78
CA ALA A 10 4.99 5.06 -20.44
C ALA A 10 6.23 5.88 -20.01
N GLY A 11 7.00 5.42 -19.02
CA GLY A 11 8.16 6.12 -18.47
C GLY A 11 7.82 7.40 -17.68
N ILE A 12 6.55 7.57 -17.28
CA ILE A 12 6.09 8.67 -16.42
C ILE A 12 6.51 8.41 -14.97
N LEU A 13 6.55 7.14 -14.58
CA LEU A 13 7.08 6.67 -13.30
C LEU A 13 8.21 5.68 -13.54
N THR A 14 9.07 5.54 -12.54
CA THR A 14 10.09 4.52 -12.42
C THR A 14 9.89 3.74 -11.12
N MET A 15 10.56 2.60 -10.98
CA MET A 15 10.51 1.83 -9.73
C MET A 15 11.07 2.61 -8.54
N ASP A 16 12.01 3.53 -8.78
CA ASP A 16 12.62 4.37 -7.74
C ASP A 16 11.66 5.45 -7.20
N ASP A 17 10.57 5.75 -7.93
CA ASP A 17 9.52 6.66 -7.46
C ASP A 17 8.61 6.00 -6.41
N LEU A 18 8.62 4.67 -6.30
CA LEU A 18 7.85 3.92 -5.32
C LEU A 18 8.60 3.85 -3.98
N ARG A 19 8.01 4.40 -2.93
CA ARG A 19 8.65 4.50 -1.60
C ARG A 19 8.69 3.17 -0.81
N GLY A 20 7.97 2.16 -1.25
CA GLY A 20 7.80 0.89 -0.55
C GLY A 20 6.36 0.41 -0.62
N ASP A 21 6.09 -0.70 0.06
CA ASP A 21 4.73 -1.25 0.18
C ASP A 21 4.10 -0.96 1.56
N LEU A 22 2.90 -1.50 1.78
CA LEU A 22 2.18 -1.32 3.05
C LEU A 22 2.93 -1.98 4.23
N ARG A 23 3.63 -3.10 4.00
CA ARG A 23 4.42 -3.78 5.03
C ARG A 23 5.60 -2.91 5.44
N ASP A 24 6.29 -2.31 4.48
CA ASP A 24 7.43 -1.42 4.77
C ASP A 24 6.98 -0.20 5.58
N LEU A 25 5.82 0.38 5.22
CA LEU A 25 5.24 1.50 5.96
C LEU A 25 4.86 1.11 7.41
N VAL A 26 4.15 0.01 7.59
CA VAL A 26 3.67 -0.44 8.92
C VAL A 26 4.83 -0.92 9.80
N SER A 27 5.87 -1.51 9.22
CA SER A 27 7.07 -1.92 9.96
C SER A 27 8.04 -0.79 10.27
N GLY A 28 7.83 0.41 9.70
CA GLY A 28 8.74 1.55 9.82
C GLY A 28 10.01 1.44 8.96
N ALA A 29 10.09 0.45 8.06
CA ALA A 29 11.18 0.33 7.10
C ALA A 29 11.13 1.44 6.02
N SER A 30 9.93 1.96 5.72
CA SER A 30 9.74 3.14 4.87
C SER A 30 9.09 4.27 5.67
N PRO A 31 9.62 5.51 5.63
CA PRO A 31 9.02 6.64 6.32
C PRO A 31 7.67 6.99 5.71
N GLY A 32 6.69 7.25 6.56
CA GLY A 32 5.40 7.82 6.15
C GLY A 32 5.51 9.29 5.75
N ARG A 33 4.39 9.99 5.81
CA ARG A 33 4.32 11.45 5.63
C ARG A 33 5.27 12.18 6.57
N ARG A 34 6.05 13.13 6.04
CA ARG A 34 7.07 13.88 6.77
C ARG A 34 6.64 15.30 7.10
N ASP A 35 5.77 15.89 6.28
CA ASP A 35 5.20 17.21 6.50
C ASP A 35 3.83 17.38 5.83
N ASP A 36 3.20 18.54 6.06
CA ASP A 36 1.85 18.86 5.57
C ASP A 36 1.83 19.30 4.10
N GLN A 37 2.98 19.53 3.46
CA GLN A 37 3.08 19.92 2.06
C GLN A 37 3.15 18.71 1.12
N GLU A 38 3.50 17.52 1.63
CA GLU A 38 3.57 16.30 0.81
C GLU A 38 2.19 15.85 0.32
N ILE A 39 2.09 15.51 -0.97
CA ILE A 39 0.94 14.76 -1.50
C ILE A 39 1.33 13.28 -1.49
N THR A 40 0.59 12.46 -0.75
CA THR A 40 0.84 11.02 -0.62
C THR A 40 -0.25 10.23 -1.31
N MET A 41 0.12 9.22 -2.10
CA MET A 41 -0.83 8.27 -2.69
C MET A 41 -0.49 6.85 -2.27
N PHE A 42 -1.46 6.17 -1.66
CA PHE A 42 -1.42 4.73 -1.47
C PHE A 42 -2.32 4.08 -2.51
N LYS A 43 -1.80 3.07 -3.23
CA LYS A 43 -2.58 2.29 -4.18
C LYS A 43 -2.59 0.82 -3.77
N SER A 44 -3.78 0.28 -3.53
CA SER A 44 -4.00 -1.16 -3.32
C SER A 44 -4.82 -1.76 -4.46
N ALA A 45 -4.48 -2.97 -4.89
CA ALA A 45 -5.33 -3.79 -5.75
C ALA A 45 -6.21 -4.79 -4.95
N GLY A 46 -6.07 -4.78 -3.62
CA GLY A 46 -6.58 -5.79 -2.70
C GLY A 46 -5.64 -7.00 -2.62
N ILE A 47 -5.41 -7.51 -1.40
CA ILE A 47 -4.74 -8.79 -1.18
C ILE A 47 -5.62 -9.70 -0.33
N ALA A 48 -5.75 -10.97 -0.69
CA ALA A 48 -6.62 -11.92 0.02
C ALA A 48 -6.25 -12.09 1.52
N LEU A 49 -5.02 -11.75 1.90
CA LEU A 49 -4.58 -11.76 3.30
C LEU A 49 -5.36 -10.75 4.15
N GLU A 50 -5.73 -9.59 3.59
CA GLU A 50 -6.55 -8.57 4.28
C GLU A 50 -7.91 -9.16 4.65
N ASP A 51 -8.55 -9.88 3.73
CA ASP A 51 -9.84 -10.52 3.94
C ASP A 51 -9.77 -11.59 5.04
N VAL A 52 -8.74 -12.45 5.00
CA VAL A 52 -8.56 -13.51 5.99
C VAL A 52 -8.27 -12.93 7.38
N ALA A 53 -7.48 -11.87 7.47
CA ALA A 53 -7.20 -11.20 8.73
C ALA A 53 -8.49 -10.60 9.33
N ALA A 54 -9.30 -9.92 8.53
CA ALA A 54 -10.58 -9.37 8.96
C ALA A 54 -11.57 -10.47 9.39
N ALA A 55 -11.69 -11.55 8.61
CA ALA A 55 -12.55 -12.67 8.93
C ALA A 55 -12.16 -13.33 10.26
N ARG A 56 -10.87 -13.49 10.53
CA ARG A 56 -10.38 -14.02 11.81
C ARG A 56 -10.70 -13.10 12.98
N LEU A 57 -10.58 -11.79 12.81
CA LEU A 57 -10.91 -10.82 13.86
C LEU A 57 -12.40 -10.91 14.23
N VAL A 58 -13.29 -10.79 13.24
CA VAL A 58 -14.73 -10.83 13.47
C VAL A 58 -15.19 -12.18 14.02
N PHE A 59 -14.66 -13.30 13.50
CA PHE A 59 -15.00 -14.63 14.01
C PHE A 59 -14.51 -14.87 15.44
N ALA A 60 -13.37 -14.27 15.83
CA ALA A 60 -12.83 -14.39 17.18
C ALA A 60 -13.53 -13.46 18.20
N GLU A 61 -14.08 -12.32 17.76
CA GLU A 61 -14.87 -11.41 18.59
C GLU A 61 -16.31 -11.90 18.87
N ASP A 62 -16.79 -12.86 18.08
CA ASP A 62 -18.12 -13.50 18.24
C ASP A 62 -18.09 -14.73 19.19
N GLN A 63 -16.98 -14.93 19.91
CA GLN A 63 -16.82 -15.89 21.03
C GLN A 63 -16.59 -15.17 22.35
#